data_AF-A0A945X933-F1
#
_entry.id   AF-A0A945X933-F1
#
_cell.length_a   1.000
_cell.length_b   1.000
_cell.length_c   1.000
_cell.angle_alpha   90.00
_cell.angle_beta   90.00
_cell.angle_gamma   90.00
#
_symmetry.space_group_name_H-M   'P 1'
#
loop_
_entity.id
_entity.type
_entity.pdbx_description
1 polymer ?
#
loop_
_entity_poly.entity_id
_entity_poly.type
_entity_poly.pdbx_seq_one_letter_code
_entity_poly.pdbx_strand_id
1 'polypeptide(L)'
;MLASLGSSGWVGEKFGSEPLRVVALHGWGRTGNDFSRVLSGLDALALHLPGFGSASPPPVAWSSAQYADALAEALEGRGPLVVVGHSFGGR
;
A
#
# COMPACT_ATOMS: atom_id res chain seq x y z
N MET A 1 -11.54 -3.63 4.30
CA MET A 1 -11.27 -4.53 5.45
C MET A 1 -9.77 -4.52 5.63
N LEU A 2 -9.30 -4.26 6.84
CA LEU A 2 -7.86 -4.19 7.09
C LEU A 2 -7.21 -5.55 6.85
N ALA A 3 -6.10 -5.57 6.10
CA ALA A 3 -5.32 -6.76 5.79
C ALA A 3 -3.83 -6.44 5.71
N SER A 4 -2.99 -7.47 5.85
CA SER A 4 -1.55 -7.38 5.64
C SER A 4 -1.15 -7.83 4.24
N LEU A 5 -0.09 -7.24 3.69
CA LEU A 5 0.51 -7.68 2.44
C LEU A 5 1.37 -8.93 2.70
N GLY A 6 0.73 -10.10 2.62
CA GLY A 6 1.33 -11.40 2.98
C GLY A 6 1.89 -11.41 4.41
N SER A 7 3.14 -11.84 4.57
CA SER A 7 3.84 -11.88 5.86
C SER A 7 4.61 -10.60 6.20
N SER A 8 4.50 -9.55 5.38
CA SER A 8 5.19 -8.28 5.64
C SER A 8 4.48 -7.46 6.73
N GLY A 9 5.15 -6.41 7.23
CA GLY A 9 4.57 -5.44 8.15
C GLY A 9 3.62 -4.43 7.49
N TRP A 10 3.43 -4.49 6.17
CA TRP A 10 2.58 -3.55 5.44
C TRP A 10 1.11 -3.90 5.61
N VAL A 11 0.30 -2.90 5.96
CA VAL A 11 -1.15 -3.06 6.19
C VAL A 11 -1.93 -2.09 5.30
N GLY A 12 -3.17 -2.45 4.96
CA GLY A 12 -4.01 -1.63 4.09
C GLY A 12 -5.46 -2.08 4.04
N GLU A 13 -6.26 -1.29 3.33
CA GLU A 13 -7.64 -1.65 3.03
C GLU A 13 -7.66 -2.64 1.86
N LYS A 14 -8.13 -3.85 2.13
CA LYS A 14 -8.35 -4.87 1.11
C LYS A 14 -9.70 -4.70 0.43
N PHE A 15 -9.68 -4.92 -0.88
CA PHE A 15 -10.82 -4.99 -1.79
C PHE A 15 -10.75 -6.30 -2.57
N GLY A 16 -11.92 -6.90 -2.86
CA GLY A 16 -11.99 -8.13 -3.64
C GLY A 16 -11.29 -9.33 -2.99
N SER A 17 -10.77 -10.20 -3.84
CA SER A 17 -10.19 -11.50 -3.49
C SER A 17 -8.68 -11.54 -3.72
N GLU A 18 -8.05 -12.66 -3.35
CA GLU A 18 -6.69 -12.98 -3.82
C GLU A 18 -6.74 -13.73 -5.17
N PRO A 19 -5.68 -13.67 -5.99
CA PRO A 19 -4.46 -12.89 -5.78
C PRO A 19 -4.67 -11.40 -6.05
N LEU A 20 -4.06 -10.54 -5.24
CA LEU A 20 -4.06 -9.09 -5.50
C LEU A 20 -3.58 -8.79 -6.93
N ARG A 21 -4.28 -7.87 -7.60
CA ARG A 21 -3.95 -7.36 -8.94
C ARG A 21 -3.53 -5.90 -8.91
N VAL A 22 -3.94 -5.15 -7.90
CA VAL A 22 -3.64 -3.72 -7.75
C VAL A 22 -3.12 -3.41 -6.34
N VAL A 23 -2.08 -2.60 -6.25
CA VAL A 23 -1.63 -1.98 -5.00
C VAL A 23 -1.71 -0.46 -5.15
N ALA A 24 -2.37 0.21 -4.21
CA ALA A 24 -2.54 1.66 -4.24
C ALA A 24 -1.83 2.36 -3.06
N LEU A 25 -1.20 3.49 -3.35
CA LEU A 25 -0.34 4.26 -2.44
C LEU A 25 -0.85 5.70 -2.32
N HIS A 26 -1.23 6.09 -1.11
CA HIS A 26 -1.83 7.40 -0.85
C HIS A 26 -0.79 8.52 -0.76
N GLY A 27 -1.28 9.77 -0.83
CA GLY A 27 -0.43 10.96 -0.64
C GLY A 27 -0.04 11.19 0.83
N TRP A 28 0.93 12.07 1.08
CA TRP A 28 1.38 12.37 2.43
C TRP A 28 0.24 12.86 3.35
N GLY A 29 0.18 12.37 4.59
CA GLY A 29 -0.88 12.74 5.54
C GLY A 29 -2.25 12.12 5.25
N ARG A 30 -2.33 11.19 4.30
CA ARG A 30 -3.56 10.47 3.92
C ARG A 30 -3.50 9.02 4.39
N THR A 31 -4.48 8.21 3.98
CA THR A 31 -4.57 6.78 4.27
C THR A 31 -5.07 6.03 3.03
N GLY A 32 -4.98 4.69 3.03
CA GLY A 32 -5.49 3.85 1.95
C GLY A 32 -7.00 4.00 1.70
N ASN A 33 -7.75 4.55 2.66
CA ASN A 33 -9.20 4.74 2.55
C ASN A 33 -9.60 5.72 1.42
N ASP A 34 -8.69 6.60 1.00
CA ASP A 34 -8.89 7.52 -0.13
C ASP A 34 -9.20 6.78 -1.44
N PHE A 35 -8.74 5.55 -1.60
CA PHE A 35 -8.94 4.75 -2.80
C PHE A 35 -10.24 3.92 -2.80
N SER A 36 -11.03 3.96 -1.73
CA SER A 36 -12.21 3.09 -1.55
C SER A 36 -13.17 3.07 -2.74
N ARG A 37 -13.44 4.24 -3.34
CA ARG A 37 -14.32 4.34 -4.52
C ARG A 37 -13.64 3.85 -5.80
N VAL A 38 -12.34 4.12 -5.96
CA VAL A 38 -11.59 3.80 -7.19
C VAL A 38 -11.30 2.31 -7.29
N LEU A 39 -11.10 1.64 -6.16
CA LEU A 39 -10.78 0.20 -6.10
C LEU A 39 -11.99 -0.69 -5.87
N SER A 40 -13.18 -0.11 -5.77
CA SER A 40 -14.41 -0.89 -5.61
C SER A 40 -14.58 -1.88 -6.76
N GLY A 41 -14.75 -3.17 -6.42
CA GLY A 41 -14.88 -4.26 -7.39
C GLY A 41 -13.56 -4.80 -7.97
N LEU A 42 -12.41 -4.32 -7.49
CA LEU A 42 -11.10 -4.83 -7.88
C LEU A 42 -10.50 -5.72 -6.78
N ASP A 43 -9.64 -6.65 -7.20
CA ASP A 43 -8.77 -7.43 -6.32
C ASP A 43 -7.55 -6.57 -5.97
N ALA A 44 -7.63 -5.84 -4.86
CA ALA A 44 -6.71 -4.74 -4.59
C ALA A 44 -6.39 -4.56 -3.10
N LEU A 45 -5.25 -3.92 -2.85
CA LEU A 45 -4.85 -3.47 -1.52
C LEU A 45 -4.44 -2.00 -1.57
N ALA A 46 -5.19 -1.13 -0.88
CA ALA A 46 -4.78 0.25 -0.65
C ALA A 46 -3.97 0.34 0.64
N LEU A 47 -2.66 0.43 0.51
CA LEU A 47 -1.75 0.42 1.64
C LEU A 47 -1.86 1.71 2.45
N HIS A 48 -1.78 1.57 3.78
CA HIS A 48 -1.42 2.66 4.67
C HIS A 48 0.10 2.72 4.69
N LEU A 49 0.69 3.81 4.18
CA LEU A 49 2.14 3.98 4.19
C LEU A 49 2.64 4.02 5.65
N PRO A 50 3.82 3.46 5.97
CA PRO A 50 4.38 3.51 7.32
C PRO A 50 4.33 4.91 7.93
N GLY A 51 3.72 5.00 9.12
CA GLY A 51 3.50 6.25 9.85
C GLY A 51 2.13 6.90 9.59
N PHE A 52 1.28 6.29 8.77
CA PHE A 52 -0.05 6.78 8.45
C PHE A 52 -1.13 5.73 8.68
N GLY A 53 -2.36 6.18 8.88
CA GLY A 53 -3.51 5.29 9.08
C GLY A 53 -3.28 4.33 10.23
N SER A 54 -3.44 3.03 9.96
CA SER A 54 -3.17 1.96 10.94
C SER A 54 -1.76 1.37 10.84
N ALA A 55 -0.90 1.87 9.94
CA ALA A 55 0.47 1.39 9.81
C ALA A 55 1.36 2.03 10.88
N SER A 56 2.19 1.20 11.51
CA SER A 56 3.26 1.67 12.40
C SER A 56 4.21 2.62 11.67
N PRO A 57 4.80 3.63 12.36
CA PRO A 57 5.84 4.45 11.78
C PRO A 57 7.07 3.61 11.42
N PRO A 58 7.85 4.05 10.41
CA PRO A 58 9.15 3.44 10.18
C PRO A 58 10.06 3.63 11.41
N PRO A 59 11.04 2.73 11.64
CA PRO A 59 11.89 2.78 12.83
C PRO A 59 12.77 4.03 12.90
N VAL A 60 13.02 4.65 11.75
CA VAL A 60 13.68 5.95 11.60
C VAL A 60 12.95 6.74 10.51
N ALA A 61 13.16 8.05 10.45
CA ALA A 61 12.62 8.86 9.37
C ALA A 61 13.12 8.35 8.01
N TRP A 62 12.18 8.11 7.09
CA TRP A 62 12.47 7.64 5.73
C TRP A 62 12.33 8.76 4.71
N SER A 63 13.19 8.73 3.70
CA SER A 63 12.99 9.40 2.42
C SER A 63 11.98 8.65 1.55
N SER A 64 11.43 9.28 0.50
CA SER A 64 10.50 8.59 -0.41
C SER A 64 11.12 7.36 -1.08
N ALA A 65 12.42 7.39 -1.39
CA ALA A 65 13.12 6.24 -1.96
C ALA A 65 13.13 5.05 -0.99
N GLN A 66 13.33 5.29 0.31
CA GLN A 66 13.28 4.22 1.31
C GLN A 66 11.88 3.63 1.49
N TYR A 67 10.82 4.42 1.32
CA TYR A 67 9.46 3.87 1.24
C TYR A 67 9.30 2.94 0.02
N ALA A 68 9.81 3.35 -1.14
CA ALA A 68 9.71 2.56 -2.37
C ALA A 68 10.51 1.26 -2.27
N ASP A 69 11.76 1.31 -1.79
CA ASP A 69 12.62 0.13 -1.62
C ASP A 69 11.99 -0.89 -0.66
N ALA A 70 11.49 -0.43 0.49
CA ALA A 70 10.84 -1.30 1.47
C ALA A 70 9.53 -1.91 0.96
N LEU A 71 8.81 -1.21 0.07
CA LEU A 71 7.62 -1.75 -0.57
C LEU A 71 8.00 -2.78 -1.65
N ALA A 72 9.03 -2.51 -2.44
CA ALA A 72 9.51 -3.42 -3.47
C ALA A 72 9.93 -4.77 -2.86
N GLU A 73 10.63 -4.75 -1.71
CA GLU A 73 10.95 -5.96 -0.94
C GLU A 73 9.68 -6.71 -0.49
N ALA A 74 8.68 -6.01 0.04
CA ALA A 74 7.42 -6.63 0.46
C ALA A 74 6.59 -7.23 -0.71
N LEU A 75 6.82 -6.73 -1.92
CA LEU A 75 6.20 -7.18 -3.16
C LEU A 75 7.03 -8.23 -3.92
N GLU A 76 8.23 -8.58 -3.46
CA GLU A 76 9.08 -9.54 -4.14
C GLU A 76 8.37 -10.89 -4.32
N GLY A 77 8.48 -11.47 -5.53
CA GLY A 77 7.83 -12.72 -5.90
C GLY A 77 6.30 -12.63 -6.07
N ARG A 78 5.70 -11.44 -5.94
CA ARG A 78 4.26 -11.21 -6.20
C ARG A 78 4.03 -10.68 -7.60
N GLY A 79 2.95 -11.12 -8.24
CA GLY A 79 2.40 -10.47 -9.43
C GLY A 79 1.95 -11.42 -10.54
N PRO A 80 1.56 -10.84 -11.69
CA PRO A 80 1.70 -9.41 -12.06
C PRO A 80 0.77 -8.45 -11.30
N LEU A 81 1.29 -7.27 -10.93
CA LEU A 81 0.59 -6.21 -10.18
C LEU A 81 0.59 -4.88 -10.95
N VAL A 82 -0.51 -4.13 -10.81
CA VAL A 82 -0.58 -2.71 -11.17
C VAL A 82 -0.35 -1.87 -9.91
N VAL A 83 0.55 -0.90 -9.97
CA VAL A 83 0.79 0.04 -8.87
C VAL A 83 0.15 1.39 -9.21
N VAL A 84 -0.64 1.92 -8.29
CA VAL A 84 -1.30 3.23 -8.41
C VAL A 84 -0.80 4.14 -7.29
N GLY A 85 -0.09 5.20 -7.63
CA GLY A 85 0.39 6.19 -6.67
C GLY A 85 -0.27 7.55 -6.83
N HIS A 86 -0.64 8.20 -5.72
CA HIS A 86 -1.11 9.58 -5.71
C HIS A 86 -0.15 10.47 -4.91
N SER A 87 0.28 11.59 -5.50
CA SER A 87 1.19 12.56 -4.87
C SER A 87 2.45 11.86 -4.31
N PHE A 88 2.71 11.93 -3.00
CA PHE A 88 3.83 11.23 -2.35
C PHE A 88 3.86 9.72 -2.65
N GLY A 89 2.71 9.04 -2.69
CA GLY A 89 2.64 7.62 -3.02
C GLY A 89 2.99 7.30 -4.46
N GLY A 90 3.12 8.29 -5.35
CA GLY A 90 3.58 8.11 -6.73
C GLY A 90 5.06 8.45 -6.94
N ARG A 91 5.79 8.87 -5.91
CA ARG A 91 7.21 9.24 -5.96
C ARG A 91 8.10 8.09 -5.52
#